data_AF-A0AAF0EA17-F1
#
_entry.id   AF-A0AAF0EA17-F1
#
_cell.length_a   1.000
_cell.length_b   1.000
_cell.length_c   1.000
_cell.angle_alpha   90.00
_cell.angle_beta   90.00
_cell.angle_gamma   90.00
#
_symmetry.space_group_name_H-M   'P 1'
#
loop_
_entity.id
_entity.type
_entity.pdbx_description
1 polymer ?
#
loop_
_entity_poly.entity_id
_entity_poly.type
_entity_poly.pdbx_seq_one_letter_code
_entity_poly.pdbx_strand_id
1 'polypeptide(L)'
;MAAVPAVEDDLEFQAQGASEAQIAETVQRATEYYQQRKCVLQTDSRASEQEAPIHAQTSDLATGSFTKEPESERSEPYPASFAAIVELLTTGREDEIPGIREIPLKIHDQPPSESKMTCPRKPWE
;
A
#
# COMPACT_ATOMS: atom_id res chain seq x y z
N MET A 1 64.69 -32.54 10.43
CA MET A 1 63.87 -31.60 9.65
C MET A 1 62.84 -32.43 8.90
N ALA A 2 61.66 -32.61 9.49
CA ALA A 2 60.56 -33.34 8.85
C ALA A 2 59.70 -32.32 8.09
N ALA A 3 59.51 -32.56 6.80
CA ALA A 3 58.61 -31.80 5.95
C ALA A 3 57.15 -32.17 6.31
N VAL A 4 56.34 -31.15 6.58
CA VAL A 4 54.90 -31.30 6.80
C VAL A 4 54.23 -31.31 5.43
N PRO A 5 53.52 -32.39 5.03
CA PRO A 5 52.79 -32.42 3.77
C PRO A 5 51.55 -31.51 3.83
N ALA A 6 51.23 -30.98 2.65
CA ALA A 6 50.13 -30.07 2.37
C ALA A 6 48.80 -30.54 2.97
N VAL A 7 48.17 -29.61 3.68
CA VAL A 7 46.73 -29.65 4.00
C VAL A 7 45.99 -29.30 2.71
N GLU A 8 45.80 -30.32 1.87
CA GLU A 8 44.81 -30.34 0.79
C GLU A 8 43.46 -30.73 1.41
N ASP A 9 42.80 -29.81 2.11
CA ASP A 9 41.49 -30.07 2.74
C ASP A 9 40.58 -28.83 2.68
N ASP A 10 40.53 -28.17 1.51
CA ASP A 10 39.56 -27.09 1.22
C ASP A 10 38.65 -27.48 0.04
N LEU A 11 38.29 -28.76 -0.06
CA LEU A 11 37.49 -29.31 -1.17
C LEU A 11 36.26 -30.14 -0.73
N GLU A 12 35.94 -30.21 0.56
CA GLU A 12 34.85 -31.09 1.05
C GLU A 12 33.69 -30.36 1.75
N PHE A 13 33.35 -29.13 1.34
CA PHE A 13 32.11 -28.46 1.79
C PHE A 13 31.23 -27.87 0.67
N GLN A 14 31.33 -28.39 -0.56
CA GLN A 14 30.31 -28.18 -1.60
C GLN A 14 29.14 -29.17 -1.41
N ALA A 15 28.60 -29.24 -0.20
CA ALA A 15 27.45 -30.07 0.11
C ALA A 15 26.18 -29.46 -0.51
N GLN A 16 25.79 -29.98 -1.68
CA GLN A 16 24.48 -29.81 -2.32
C GLN A 16 24.07 -28.41 -2.81
N GLY A 17 25.03 -27.62 -3.30
CA GLY A 17 24.75 -26.44 -4.12
C GLY A 17 24.57 -26.80 -5.61
N ALA A 18 23.87 -25.97 -6.38
CA ALA A 18 23.90 -26.06 -7.84
C ALA A 18 25.35 -25.82 -8.32
N SER A 19 25.80 -26.55 -9.36
CA SER A 19 27.14 -26.32 -9.90
C SER A 19 27.26 -24.90 -10.47
N GLU A 20 28.46 -24.33 -10.48
CA GLU A 20 28.69 -22.97 -11.00
C GLU A 20 28.16 -22.81 -12.44
N ALA A 21 28.30 -23.85 -13.26
CA ALA A 21 27.74 -23.91 -14.61
C ALA A 21 26.20 -23.85 -14.61
N GLN A 22 25.53 -24.56 -13.69
CA GLN A 22 24.08 -24.52 -13.56
C GLN A 22 23.57 -23.17 -13.04
N ILE A 23 24.33 -22.53 -12.15
CA ILE A 23 24.03 -21.18 -11.65
C ILE A 23 24.12 -20.18 -12.81
N ALA A 24 25.21 -20.21 -13.59
CA ALA A 24 25.40 -19.34 -14.73
C ALA A 24 24.30 -19.53 -15.80
N GLU A 25 23.97 -20.78 -16.11
CA GLU A 25 22.89 -21.10 -17.05
C GLU A 25 21.53 -20.58 -16.55
N THR A 26 21.24 -20.73 -15.26
CA THR A 26 19.97 -20.27 -14.67
C THR A 26 19.86 -18.74 -14.70
N VAL A 27 20.95 -18.03 -14.39
CA VAL A 27 21.01 -16.56 -14.47
C VAL A 27 20.81 -16.09 -15.91
N GLN A 28 21.46 -16.75 -16.87
CA GLN A 28 21.29 -16.44 -18.28
C GLN A 28 19.84 -16.65 -18.72
N ARG A 29 19.25 -17.81 -18.41
CA ARG A 29 17.86 -18.13 -18.75
C ARG A 29 16.86 -17.15 -18.13
N ALA A 30 17.06 -16.77 -16.87
CA ALA A 30 16.20 -15.78 -16.20
C ALA A 30 16.28 -14.40 -16.85
N THR A 31 17.49 -14.01 -17.28
CA THR A 31 17.75 -12.75 -17.98
C THR A 31 17.04 -12.70 -19.33
N GLU A 32 17.17 -13.76 -20.13
CA GLU A 32 16.51 -13.89 -21.44
C GLU A 32 14.98 -13.87 -21.31
N TYR A 33 14.43 -14.60 -20.34
CA TYR A 33 12.98 -14.59 -20.06
C TYR A 33 12.46 -13.18 -19.74
N TYR A 34 13.17 -12.45 -18.87
CA TYR A 34 12.77 -11.09 -18.50
C TYR A 34 12.83 -10.12 -19.68
N GLN A 35 13.86 -10.24 -20.52
CA GLN A 35 13.98 -9.44 -21.75
C GLN A 35 12.84 -9.76 -22.73
N GLN A 36 12.55 -11.04 -22.98
CA GLN A 36 11.47 -11.46 -23.85
C GLN A 36 10.11 -10.96 -23.35
N ARG A 37 9.82 -11.11 -22.06
CA ARG A 37 8.57 -10.62 -21.44
C ARG A 37 8.43 -9.11 -21.58
N LYS A 38 9.52 -8.34 -21.42
CA LYS A 38 9.49 -6.89 -21.62
C LYS A 38 9.26 -6.50 -23.08
N CYS A 39 9.86 -7.20 -24.04
CA CYS A 39 9.65 -6.93 -25.46
C CYS A 39 8.19 -7.20 -25.88
N VAL A 40 7.57 -8.28 -25.39
CA VAL A 40 6.16 -8.60 -25.70
C VAL A 40 5.19 -7.52 -25.22
N LEU A 41 5.44 -6.91 -24.05
CA LEU A 41 4.60 -5.83 -23.53
C LEU A 41 4.77 -4.49 -24.27
N GLN A 42 5.88 -4.28 -24.99
CA GLN A 42 6.12 -3.04 -25.74
C GLN A 42 5.47 -3.04 -27.13
N THR A 43 5.24 -4.21 -27.73
CA THR A 43 4.67 -4.31 -29.08
C THR A 43 3.15 -4.09 -29.13
N ASP A 44 2.44 -4.23 -28.01
CA ASP A 44 0.98 -4.02 -27.95
C ASP A 44 0.56 -2.54 -27.78
N SER A 45 1.51 -1.63 -27.52
CA SER A 45 1.20 -0.20 -27.28
C SER A 45 0.98 0.63 -28.56
N ARG A 46 1.07 0.04 -29.76
CA ARG A 46 0.94 0.77 -31.05
C ARG A 46 -0.15 0.24 -31.97
N ALA A 47 -1.19 -0.39 -31.42
CA ALA A 47 -2.35 -0.85 -32.20
C ALA A 47 -3.61 -0.96 -31.32
N SER A 48 -4.13 0.15 -30.82
CA SER A 48 -5.50 0.22 -30.29
C SER A 48 -6.02 1.66 -30.35
N GLU A 49 -6.25 2.12 -31.56
CA GLU A 49 -7.23 3.18 -31.84
C GLU A 49 -8.29 2.59 -32.78
N GLN A 50 -9.23 1.78 -32.26
CA GLN A 50 -10.56 1.69 -32.87
C GLN A 50 -11.61 1.03 -31.97
N GLU A 51 -12.72 1.76 -31.84
CA GLU A 51 -14.10 1.39 -31.47
C GLU A 51 -14.48 1.18 -29.99
N ALA A 52 -15.27 2.16 -29.50
CA ALA A 52 -16.38 1.97 -28.57
C ALA A 52 -17.66 1.52 -29.35
N PRO A 53 -18.82 1.21 -28.75
CA PRO A 53 -19.20 1.10 -27.33
C PRO A 53 -20.00 -0.19 -27.00
N ILE A 54 -19.92 -0.71 -25.75
CA ILE A 54 -20.99 -1.59 -25.22
C ILE A 54 -21.32 -1.25 -23.78
N HIS A 55 -22.60 -0.89 -23.59
CA HIS A 55 -23.30 -0.75 -22.33
C HIS A 55 -23.21 -2.05 -21.52
N ALA A 56 -22.70 -1.96 -20.29
CA ALA A 56 -22.98 -2.93 -19.25
C ALA A 56 -23.40 -2.16 -18.00
N GLN A 57 -24.70 -2.13 -17.75
CA GLN A 57 -25.25 -1.83 -16.44
C GLN A 57 -24.79 -2.93 -15.48
N THR A 58 -24.10 -2.56 -14.40
CA THR A 58 -24.08 -3.36 -13.18
C THR A 58 -24.33 -2.43 -12.00
N SER A 59 -25.41 -2.73 -11.31
CA SER A 59 -25.85 -2.06 -10.09
C SER A 59 -24.96 -2.43 -8.91
N ASP A 60 -24.90 -1.46 -7.98
CA ASP A 60 -24.72 -1.62 -6.54
C ASP A 60 -23.53 -2.42 -6.00
N LEU A 61 -22.55 -1.68 -5.45
CA LEU A 61 -22.08 -1.94 -4.09
C LEU A 61 -21.45 -0.70 -3.44
N ALA A 62 -22.19 -0.11 -2.49
CA ALA A 62 -21.72 0.46 -1.23
C ALA A 62 -20.49 1.39 -1.25
N THR A 63 -20.71 2.67 -1.58
CA THR A 63 -19.92 3.75 -0.95
C THR A 63 -20.64 4.16 0.32
N GLY A 64 -20.04 3.85 1.46
CA GLY A 64 -20.56 4.17 2.79
C GLY A 64 -20.85 5.67 2.90
N SER A 65 -22.14 6.00 2.85
CA SER A 65 -22.65 7.31 3.22
C SER A 65 -22.41 7.49 4.71
N PHE A 66 -21.36 8.22 5.09
CA PHE A 66 -21.29 8.85 6.40
C PHE A 66 -22.30 10.01 6.43
N THR A 67 -23.59 9.69 6.36
CA THR A 67 -24.66 10.62 6.71
C THR A 67 -24.72 10.66 8.23
N LYS A 68 -23.78 11.37 8.84
CA LYS A 68 -24.05 11.98 10.13
C LYS A 68 -24.50 13.40 9.82
N GLU A 69 -25.80 13.59 9.69
CA GLU A 69 -26.36 14.93 9.86
C GLU A 69 -25.84 15.49 11.20
N PRO A 70 -25.41 16.75 11.21
CA PRO A 70 -25.77 17.60 12.32
C PRO A 70 -26.74 18.66 11.82
N GLU A 71 -27.79 18.80 12.61
CA GLU A 71 -28.60 19.98 12.85
C GLU A 71 -28.16 21.26 12.10
N SER A 72 -29.15 21.79 11.40
CA SER A 72 -29.23 23.12 10.81
C SER A 72 -28.72 24.24 11.73
N GLU A 73 -27.42 24.49 11.71
CA GLU A 73 -26.88 25.81 11.98
C GLU A 73 -26.55 26.43 10.64
N ARG A 74 -27.13 27.61 10.37
CA ARG A 74 -26.91 28.42 9.16
C ARG A 74 -25.43 28.71 9.03
N SER A 75 -24.70 27.78 8.42
CA SER A 75 -23.25 27.81 8.37
C SER A 75 -22.85 28.87 7.36
N GLU A 76 -22.06 29.83 7.83
CA GLU A 76 -21.42 30.81 6.96
C GLU A 76 -20.62 30.09 5.86
N PRO A 77 -20.54 30.68 4.65
CA PRO A 77 -19.82 30.06 3.56
C PRO A 77 -18.37 29.83 3.96
N TYR A 78 -17.85 28.64 3.61
CA TYR A 78 -16.45 28.32 3.83
C TYR A 78 -15.56 29.41 3.20
N PRO A 79 -14.50 29.86 3.88
CA PRO A 79 -13.65 30.93 3.38
C PRO A 79 -13.11 30.60 1.98
N ALA A 80 -13.01 31.62 1.14
CA ALA A 80 -12.70 31.46 -0.29
C ALA A 80 -11.29 30.92 -0.57
N SER A 81 -10.37 30.96 0.40
CA SER A 81 -9.00 30.47 0.22
C SER A 81 -8.39 29.98 1.53
N PHE A 82 -7.33 29.16 1.40
CA PHE A 82 -6.56 28.67 2.54
C PHE A 82 -5.87 29.80 3.33
N ALA A 83 -5.46 30.87 2.66
CA ALA A 83 -4.83 32.02 3.33
C ALA A 83 -5.77 32.65 4.38
N ALA A 84 -7.07 32.74 4.07
CA ALA A 84 -8.07 33.23 5.00
C ALA A 84 -8.25 32.29 6.21
N ILE A 85 -8.15 30.98 6.01
CA ILE A 85 -8.18 30.00 7.11
C ILE A 85 -6.96 30.18 8.01
N VAL A 86 -5.77 30.34 7.43
CA VAL A 86 -4.53 30.57 8.19
C VAL A 86 -4.63 31.87 9.00
N GLU A 87 -5.23 32.91 8.45
CA GLU A 87 -5.49 34.15 9.20
C GLU A 87 -6.43 33.90 10.39
N LEU A 88 -7.53 33.17 10.22
CA LEU A 88 -8.43 32.81 11.31
C LEU A 88 -7.73 32.01 12.40
N LEU A 89 -6.92 31.01 12.02
CA LEU A 89 -6.12 30.23 12.97
C LEU A 89 -5.09 31.09 13.71
N THR A 90 -4.33 31.92 12.99
CA THR A 90 -3.29 32.77 13.60
C THR A 90 -3.86 33.90 14.46
N THR A 91 -5.09 34.34 14.17
CA THR A 91 -5.83 35.32 14.98
C THR A 91 -6.62 34.69 16.14
N GLY A 92 -6.59 33.35 16.28
CA GLY A 92 -7.28 32.62 17.33
C GLY A 92 -8.81 32.56 17.16
N ARG A 93 -9.31 32.78 15.95
CA ARG A 93 -10.72 32.70 15.57
C ARG A 93 -11.03 31.36 14.93
N GLU A 94 -10.67 30.28 15.63
CA GLU A 94 -10.83 28.91 15.14
C GLU A 94 -12.31 28.49 15.07
N ASP A 95 -13.15 29.06 15.93
CA ASP A 95 -14.60 28.83 16.01
C ASP A 95 -15.37 29.38 14.80
N GLU A 96 -14.78 30.33 14.06
CA GLU A 96 -15.38 30.92 12.85
C GLU A 96 -15.15 30.05 11.61
N ILE A 97 -14.31 29.00 11.70
CA ILE A 97 -14.02 28.14 10.56
C ILE A 97 -15.15 27.10 10.42
N PRO A 98 -15.92 27.12 9.31
CA PRO A 98 -17.08 26.25 9.20
C PRO A 98 -16.67 24.77 9.20
N GLY A 99 -17.38 23.96 10.00
CA GLY A 99 -17.19 22.52 10.08
C GLY A 99 -16.13 22.04 11.07
N ILE A 100 -15.39 22.94 11.72
CA ILE A 100 -14.54 22.57 12.87
C ILE A 100 -15.44 22.30 14.07
N ARG A 101 -15.18 21.20 14.79
CA ARG A 101 -15.85 20.87 16.05
C ARG A 101 -14.81 20.90 17.15
N GLU A 102 -15.17 21.46 18.30
CA GLU A 102 -14.33 21.41 19.49
C GLU A 102 -14.15 19.94 19.92
N ILE A 103 -12.89 19.50 20.02
CA ILE A 103 -12.52 18.18 20.53
C ILE A 103 -12.16 18.35 22.01
N PRO A 104 -12.96 17.80 22.94
CA PRO A 104 -12.65 17.90 24.37
C PRO A 104 -11.31 17.25 24.70
N LEU A 105 -10.52 17.88 25.58
CA LEU A 105 -9.28 17.31 26.11
C LEU A 105 -9.50 16.06 26.96
N LYS A 106 -10.72 15.87 27.46
CA LYS A 106 -11.10 14.71 28.26
C LYS A 106 -11.56 13.57 27.36
N ILE A 107 -10.85 12.46 27.43
CA ILE A 107 -11.28 11.20 26.81
C ILE A 107 -12.55 10.72 27.52
N HIS A 108 -13.47 10.15 26.75
CA HIS A 108 -14.73 9.62 27.25
C HIS A 108 -14.54 8.67 28.45
N ASP A 109 -15.37 8.80 29.49
CA ASP A 109 -15.21 8.05 30.75
C ASP A 109 -15.56 6.56 30.64
N GLN A 110 -16.21 6.13 29.55
CA GLN A 110 -16.52 4.71 29.36
C GLN A 110 -15.28 3.91 28.96
N PRO A 111 -15.21 2.62 29.34
CA PRO A 111 -14.16 1.74 28.88
C PRO A 111 -14.13 1.67 27.35
N PRO A 112 -12.95 1.49 26.73
CA PRO A 112 -12.84 1.31 25.30
C PRO A 112 -13.66 0.10 24.85
N SER A 113 -14.17 0.14 23.62
CA SER A 113 -14.88 -1.01 23.05
C SER A 113 -13.92 -2.19 22.90
N GLU A 114 -14.27 -3.33 23.51
CA GLU A 114 -13.55 -4.58 23.32
C GLU A 114 -14.03 -5.31 22.06
N SER A 115 -13.12 -6.04 21.39
CA SER A 115 -13.47 -6.89 20.24
C SER A 115 -14.30 -8.08 20.72
N LYS A 116 -15.49 -8.26 20.13
CA LYS A 116 -16.38 -9.40 20.39
C LYS A 116 -16.14 -10.57 19.43
N MET A 117 -15.22 -10.43 18.48
CA MET A 117 -14.98 -11.45 17.45
C MET A 117 -13.99 -12.51 17.94
N THR A 118 -14.28 -13.78 17.62
CA THR A 118 -13.37 -14.88 17.93
C THR A 118 -12.13 -14.76 17.05
N CYS A 119 -10.92 -14.75 17.64
CA CYS A 119 -9.70 -14.83 16.85
C CYS A 119 -9.59 -16.24 16.24
N PRO A 120 -9.48 -16.38 14.90
CA PRO A 120 -9.23 -17.67 14.28
C PRO A 120 -7.94 -18.28 14.84
N ARG A 121 -7.95 -19.58 15.11
CA ARG A 121 -6.73 -20.26 15.55
C ARG A 121 -5.70 -20.24 14.45
N LYS A 122 -4.46 -20.06 14.86
CA LYS A 122 -3.34 -20.15 13.93
C LYS A 122 -3.20 -21.63 13.52
N PRO A 123 -2.84 -21.92 12.26
CA PRO A 123 -2.83 -23.30 11.75
C PRO A 123 -1.74 -24.19 12.37
N TRP A 124 -0.88 -23.64 13.22
CA TRP A 124 0.18 -24.36 13.94
C TRP A 124 -0.09 -24.52 15.44
N GLU A 125 -1.29 -24.13 15.91
CA GLU A 125 -1.76 -24.42 17.27
C GLU A 125 -2.41 -25.80 17.40
#